data_AF-A0A6G0JDN8-F1
#
_entry.id   AF-A0A6G0JDN8-F1
#
_cell.length_a   1.000
_cell.length_b   1.000
_cell.length_c   1.000
_cell.angle_alpha   90.00
_cell.angle_beta   90.00
_cell.angle_gamma   90.00
#
_symmetry.space_group_name_H-M   'P 1'
#
loop_
_entity.id
_entity.type
_entity.pdbx_description
1 polymer ?
#
loop_
_entity_poly.entity_id
_entity_poly.type
_entity_poly.pdbx_seq_one_letter_code
_entity_poly.pdbx_strand_id
1 'polypeptide(L)' 'MARCMLYHEGIDKKWWAEAVNTSAWIINRIPNTVTVKTPYEIVYEKNLSSRT' A
#
# COMPACT_ATOMS: atom_id res chain seq x y z
N MET A 1 -1.26 -0.89 8.59
CA MET A 1 -2.19 0.17 8.11
C MET A 1 -3.62 -0.33 8.00
N ALA A 2 -3.92 -1.36 7.21
CA ALA A 2 -5.29 -1.90 7.08
C ALA A 2 -5.98 -2.24 8.43
N ARG A 3 -5.25 -2.88 9.36
CA ARG A 3 -5.78 -3.23 10.69
C ARG A 3 -6.14 -2.03 11.55
N CYS A 4 -5.48 -0.88 11.37
CA CYS A 4 -5.76 0.34 12.12
C CYS A 4 -6.98 1.08 11.57
N MET A 5 -7.16 1.12 10.24
CA MET A 5 -8.37 1.65 9.61
C MET A 5 -9.63 0.85 10.01
N LEU A 6 -9.50 -0.47 10.15
CA LEU A 6 -10.59 -1.34 10.56
C LEU A 6 -10.98 -1.22 12.05
N TYR A 7 -10.02 -0.96 12.94
CA TYR A 7 -10.27 -0.91 14.38
C TYR A 7 -10.79 0.44 14.87
N HIS A 8 -10.49 1.52 14.12
CA HIS A 8 -10.73 2.88 14.59
C HIS A 8 -11.99 3.53 14.02
N GLU A 9 -12.56 3.02 12.93
CA GLU A 9 -13.70 3.66 12.29
C GLU A 9 -14.75 2.62 11.93
N GLY A 10 -16.01 2.88 12.30
CA GLY A 10 -17.18 2.14 11.84
C GLY A 10 -17.39 2.29 10.33
N ILE A 11 -16.42 1.82 9.54
CA ILE A 11 -16.44 1.82 8.09
C ILE A 11 -17.48 0.79 7.66
N ASP A 12 -18.54 1.31 7.03
CA ASP A 12 -19.60 0.54 6.41
C ASP A 12 -18.99 -0.54 5.49
N LYS A 13 -19.56 -1.76 5.54
CA LYS A 13 -19.10 -2.93 4.78
C LYS A 13 -18.92 -2.62 3.29
N LYS A 14 -19.70 -1.69 2.74
CA LYS A 14 -19.57 -1.26 1.33
C LYS A 14 -18.19 -0.70 0.97
N TRP A 15 -17.47 -0.12 1.94
CA TRP A 15 -16.16 0.50 1.73
C TRP A 15 -14.97 -0.42 2.04
N TRP A 16 -15.21 -1.64 2.51
CA TRP A 16 -14.14 -2.56 2.90
C TRP A 16 -13.20 -2.90 1.75
N ALA A 17 -13.75 -3.15 0.56
CA ALA A 17 -12.96 -3.45 -0.62
C ALA A 17 -12.02 -2.28 -0.96
N GLU A 18 -12.49 -1.05 -0.84
CA GLU A 18 -11.70 0.15 -1.14
C GLU A 18 -10.63 0.42 -0.08
N ALA A 19 -10.96 0.25 1.20
CA ALA A 19 -9.99 0.36 2.30
C ALA A 19 -8.86 -0.66 2.17
N VAL A 20 -9.19 -1.91 1.81
CA VAL A 20 -8.21 -2.98 1.57
C VAL A 20 -7.36 -2.68 0.34
N ASN A 21 -7.98 -2.29 -0.78
CA ASN A 21 -7.26 -1.94 -2.01
C ASN A 21 -6.30 -0.76 -1.79
N THR A 22 -6.75 0.28 -1.09
CA THR A 22 -5.93 1.45 -0.74
C THR A 22 -4.74 1.05 0.14
N SER A 23 -5.00 0.23 1.16
CA SER A 23 -3.93 -0.28 2.03
C SER A 23 -2.89 -1.10 1.26
N ALA A 24 -3.33 -1.99 0.36
CA ALA A 24 -2.43 -2.79 -0.46
C ALA A 24 -1.63 -1.92 -1.45
N TRP A 25 -2.25 -0.89 -2.03
CA TRP A 25 -1.57 0.04 -2.92
C TRP A 25 -0.46 0.80 -2.20
N ILE A 26 -0.74 1.34 -1.01
CA ILE A 26 0.23 2.09 -0.19
C ILE A 26 1.41 1.20 0.19
N ILE A 27 1.14 0.01 0.75
CA ILE A 27 2.20 -0.90 1.24
C ILE A 27 3.12 -1.34 0.09
N ASN A 28 2.59 -1.55 -1.10
CA ASN A 28 3.38 -2.04 -2.22
C ASN A 28 4.20 -0.93 -2.91
N ARG A 29 3.86 0.35 -2.72
CA ARG A 29 4.49 1.47 -3.43
C ARG A 29 5.31 2.42 -2.56
N ILE A 30 5.24 2.30 -1.23
CA ILE A 30 6.09 3.08 -0.33
C ILE A 30 7.33 2.26 0.03
N PRO A 31 8.54 2.79 -0.15
CA PRO A 31 9.75 2.11 0.28
C PRO A 31 9.78 2.06 1.81
N ASN A 32 10.18 0.93 2.38
CA ASN A 32 10.36 0.82 3.82
C ASN A 32 11.83 1.13 4.17
N THR A 33 12.10 1.43 5.43
CA THR A 33 13.46 1.80 5.90
C THR A 33 14.51 0.70 5.73
N VAL A 34 14.09 -0.55 5.51
CA VAL A 34 14.95 -1.72 5.28
C VAL A 34 15.29 -1.90 3.80
N THR A 35 14.43 -1.46 2.87
CA THR A 35 14.61 -1.68 1.43
C THR A 35 14.43 -0.40 0.62
N VAL A 36 15.49 0.01 -0.09
CA VAL A 36 15.48 1.18 -0.98
C VAL A 36 14.45 1.04 -2.12
N LYS A 37 14.21 -0.19 -2.58
CA LYS A 37 13.18 -0.51 -3.57
C LYS A 37 11.86 -0.88 -2.90
N THR A 38 10.76 -0.45 -3.50
CA THR A 38 9.41 -0.82 -3.08
C THR A 38 9.11 -2.28 -3.47
N PRO A 39 8.20 -2.97 -2.76
CA PRO A 39 7.78 -4.32 -3.15
C PRO A 39 7.29 -4.40 -4.60
N TYR A 40 6.61 -3.36 -5.09
CA TYR A 40 6.16 -3.29 -6.48
C TYR A 40 7.33 -3.28 -7.48
N GLU A 41 8.38 -2.50 -7.21
CA GLU A 41 9.56 -2.44 -8.08
C GLU A 41 10.34 -3.76 -8.09
N ILE A 42 10.37 -4.47 -6.96
CA ILE A 42 10.99 -5.79 -6.84
C ILE A 42 10.24 -6.83 -7.68
N VAL A 43 8.91 -6.86 -7.60
CA VAL A 43 8.07 -7.84 -8.30
C VAL A 43 8.02 -7.61 -9.81
N TYR A 44 7.99 -6.35 -10.24
CA TYR A 44 7.79 -6.00 -11.65
C TYR A 44 9.06 -5.51 -12.36
N GLU A 45 10.22 -5.56 -11.70
CA GLU A 45 11.53 -5.09 -12.21
C GLU A 45 11.50 -3.66 -12.81
N LYS A 46 10.53 -2.85 -12.40
CA LYS A 46 10.39 -1.46 -12.82
C LYS A 46 11.13 -0.58 -11.83
N ASN A 47 11.91 0.39 -12.30
CA ASN A 47 12.36 1.49 -11.45
C ASN A 47 11.31 2.60 -11.54
N LEU A 48 10.62 2.94 -10.44
CA LEU A 48 9.78 4.13 -10.37
C LEU A 48 10.61 5.41 -10.15
N SER A 49 11.87 5.28 -9.76
CA SER A 49 12.80 6.41 -9.54
C SER A 49 13.17 7.19 -10.81
N SER A 50 12.85 6.68 -12.01
CA SER A 50 13.11 7.37 -13.29
C SER A 50 11.98 8.30 -13.73
N ARG A 51 10.95 8.51 -12.90
CA ARG A 51 9.79 9.37 -13.18
C ARG A 51 9.81 10.75 -12.48
N THR A 52 10.91 11.12 -11.85
CA THR A 52 11.16 12.46 -11.28
C THR A 52 12.36 13.09 -11.97
#